data_AF-A0A250IQX0-F1
#
_entry.id   AF-A0A250IQX0-F1
#
_cell.length_a   1.000
_cell.length_b   1.000
_cell.length_c   1.000
_cell.angle_alpha   90.00
_cell.angle_beta   90.00
_cell.angle_gamma   90.00
#
_symmetry.space_group_name_H-M   'P 1'
#
loop_
_entity.id
_entity.type
_entity.pdbx_description
1 polymer ?
#
loop_
_entity_poly.entity_id
_entity_poly.type
_entity_poly.pdbx_seq_one_letter_code
_entity_poly.pdbx_strand_id
1 'polypeptide(L)'
;MHSWIKTDDLAAFYLSRFGTERLPFDMPTIAKRRGITPGSMDMRIRNFEAYVGKGGLVNIAKKSVEVFEQYKDTPEPELRNLAFPELAR
;
A
#
# COMPACT_ATOMS: atom_id res chain seq x y z
N MET A 1 -8.20 8.53 16.12
CA MET A 1 -8.10 9.38 14.91
C MET A 1 -6.92 8.89 14.08
N HIS A 2 -7.13 8.53 12.80
CA HIS A 2 -6.11 8.32 11.75
C HIS A 2 -5.17 7.07 11.71
N SER A 3 -5.36 5.97 12.44
CA SER A 3 -4.54 4.75 12.19
C SER A 3 -4.87 4.08 10.84
N TRP A 4 -6.15 4.10 10.45
CA TRP A 4 -6.64 3.47 9.22
C TRP A 4 -5.98 4.00 7.94
N ILE A 5 -5.67 5.30 7.87
CA ILE A 5 -5.07 5.89 6.65
C ILE A 5 -3.65 5.37 6.41
N LYS A 6 -2.83 5.24 7.48
CA LYS A 6 -1.47 4.71 7.37
C LYS A 6 -1.49 3.23 6.98
N THR A 7 -2.42 2.44 7.52
CA THR A 7 -2.52 1.01 7.19
C THR A 7 -2.95 0.79 5.74
N ASP A 8 -3.79 1.67 5.19
CA ASP A 8 -4.17 1.62 3.78
C ASP A 8 -2.98 1.95 2.86
N ASP A 9 -2.16 2.95 3.22
CA ASP A 9 -0.94 3.27 2.47
C ASP A 9 0.11 2.16 2.61
N LEU A 10 0.20 1.48 3.76
CA LEU A 10 1.05 0.30 3.91
C LEU A 10 0.60 -0.86 3.01
N ALA A 11 -0.71 -1.11 2.93
CA ALA A 11 -1.26 -2.10 2.00
C ALA A 11 -0.97 -1.72 0.55
N ALA A 12 -1.23 -0.48 0.15
CA ALA A 12 -0.92 0.02 -1.18
C ALA A 12 0.58 -0.06 -1.50
N PHE A 13 1.44 0.25 -0.53
CA PHE A 13 2.89 0.16 -0.69
C PHE A 13 3.34 -1.29 -0.91
N TYR A 14 2.82 -2.23 -0.13
CA TYR A 14 3.08 -3.67 -0.34
C TYR A 14 2.66 -4.08 -1.75
N LEU A 15 1.44 -3.72 -2.17
CA LEU A 15 0.91 -4.06 -3.49
C LEU A 15 1.76 -3.47 -4.62
N SER A 16 2.26 -2.24 -4.48
CA SER A 16 3.14 -1.61 -5.48
C SER A 16 4.49 -2.32 -5.66
N ARG A 17 4.95 -3.05 -4.63
CA ARG A 17 6.25 -3.74 -4.64
C ARG A 17 6.13 -5.21 -5.03
N PHE A 18 5.09 -5.88 -4.56
CA PHE A 18 4.99 -7.34 -4.58
C PHE A 18 3.70 -7.86 -5.23
N GLY A 19 2.77 -6.98 -5.60
CA GLY A 19 1.48 -7.38 -6.14
C GLY A 19 0.64 -8.18 -5.13
N THR A 20 -0.21 -9.05 -5.66
CA THR A 20 -1.16 -9.87 -4.87
C THR A 20 -0.83 -11.36 -4.85
N GLU A 21 0.21 -11.80 -5.55
CA GLU A 21 0.52 -13.22 -5.78
C GLU A 21 0.72 -14.01 -4.47
N ARG A 22 1.21 -13.35 -3.43
CA ARG A 22 1.46 -13.93 -2.09
C ARG A 22 0.35 -13.65 -1.08
N LEU A 23 -0.76 -13.09 -1.53
CA LEU A 23 -1.89 -12.73 -0.71
C LEU A 23 -3.09 -13.63 -1.04
N PRO A 24 -3.94 -13.95 -0.05
CA PRO A 24 -5.15 -14.73 -0.28
C PRO A 24 -6.28 -13.93 -0.96
N PHE A 25 -6.05 -12.66 -1.29
CA PHE A 25 -7.05 -11.74 -1.83
C PHE A 25 -6.47 -10.90 -2.96
N ASP A 26 -7.30 -10.59 -3.95
CA ASP A 26 -6.99 -9.62 -5.00
C ASP A 26 -7.11 -8.17 -4.48
N MET A 27 -6.61 -7.22 -5.28
CA MET A 27 -6.64 -5.79 -4.90
C MET A 27 -8.07 -5.27 -4.64
N PRO A 28 -9.09 -5.57 -5.48
CA PRO A 28 -10.46 -5.15 -5.21
C PRO A 28 -11.00 -5.65 -3.87
N THR A 29 -10.73 -6.92 -3.51
CA THR A 29 -11.14 -7.49 -2.23
C THR A 29 -10.40 -6.84 -1.08
N ILE A 30 -9.09 -6.59 -1.21
CA ILE A 30 -8.30 -5.87 -0.20
C ILE A 30 -8.89 -4.48 0.03
N ALA A 31 -9.16 -3.71 -1.02
CA ALA A 31 -9.75 -2.37 -0.93
C ALA A 31 -11.10 -2.41 -0.17
N LYS A 32 -11.97 -3.35 -0.53
CA LYS A 32 -13.27 -3.55 0.14
C LYS A 32 -13.10 -3.87 1.63
N ARG A 33 -12.17 -4.76 1.99
CA ARG A 33 -11.90 -5.12 3.40
C ARG A 33 -11.33 -3.95 4.22
N ARG A 34 -10.67 -3.00 3.56
CA ARG A 34 -10.17 -1.74 4.14
C ARG A 34 -11.25 -0.65 4.22
N GLY A 35 -12.43 -0.87 3.65
CA GLY A 35 -13.50 0.13 3.60
C GLY A 35 -13.26 1.26 2.60
N ILE A 36 -12.41 1.04 1.60
CA ILE A 36 -12.13 2.00 0.52
C ILE A 36 -12.50 1.44 -0.86
N THR A 37 -12.64 2.31 -1.85
CA THR A 37 -12.90 1.88 -3.22
C THR A 37 -11.62 1.30 -3.86
N PRO A 38 -11.75 0.37 -4.83
CA PRO A 38 -10.61 -0.10 -5.61
C PRO A 38 -9.85 1.05 -6.29
N GLY A 39 -10.56 2.09 -6.76
CA GLY A 39 -9.92 3.29 -7.33
C GLY A 39 -9.12 4.10 -6.31
N SER A 40 -9.55 4.16 -5.04
CA SER A 40 -8.75 4.79 -3.99
C SER A 40 -7.48 3.99 -3.68
N MET A 41 -7.56 2.66 -3.69
CA MET A 41 -6.40 1.79 -3.53
C MET A 41 -5.43 1.94 -4.72
N ASP A 42 -5.94 1.90 -5.95
CA ASP A 42 -5.17 2.13 -7.17
C ASP A 42 -4.43 3.48 -7.15
N MET A 43 -5.13 4.56 -6.76
CA MET A 43 -4.51 5.87 -6.64
C MET A 43 -3.35 5.90 -5.65
N ARG A 44 -3.47 5.19 -4.52
CA ARG A 44 -2.40 5.06 -3.53
C ARG A 44 -1.21 4.28 -4.09
N ILE A 45 -1.46 3.17 -4.80
CA ILE A 45 -0.40 2.41 -5.50
C ILE A 45 0.35 3.34 -6.48
N ARG A 46 -0.40 4.11 -7.28
CA ARG A 46 0.18 5.04 -8.26
C ARG A 46 0.97 6.18 -7.63
N ASN A 47 0.66 6.61 -6.40
CA ASN A 47 1.50 7.56 -5.66
C ASN A 47 2.91 7.00 -5.44
N PHE A 48 3.03 5.73 -5.04
CA PHE A 48 4.32 5.09 -4.83
C PHE A 48 5.09 4.90 -6.15
N GLU A 49 4.40 4.46 -7.22
CA GLU A 49 4.99 4.34 -8.55
C GLU A 49 5.52 5.67 -9.07
N ALA A 50 4.74 6.75 -8.92
CA ALA A 50 5.17 8.10 -9.28
C ALA A 50 6.38 8.55 -8.45
N TYR A 51 6.40 8.24 -7.15
CA TYR A 51 7.50 8.60 -6.27
C TYR A 51 8.83 7.96 -6.67
N VAL A 52 8.80 6.72 -7.18
CA VAL A 52 9.99 6.02 -7.69
C VAL A 52 10.26 6.27 -9.18
N GLY A 53 9.59 7.26 -9.79
CA GLY A 53 9.81 7.64 -11.20
C GLY A 53 9.19 6.70 -12.23
N LYS A 54 8.27 5.81 -11.82
CA LYS A 54 7.56 4.87 -12.70
C LYS A 54 6.14 5.31 -13.08
N GLY A 55 5.65 6.42 -12.53
CA GLY A 55 4.30 6.93 -12.73
C GLY A 55 4.25 8.35 -13.31
N GLY A 56 3.04 8.77 -13.73
CA GLY A 56 2.78 10.10 -14.31
C GLY A 56 2.07 11.07 -13.37
N LEU A 57 1.96 10.78 -12.07
CA LEU A 57 1.29 11.68 -11.14
C LEU A 57 2.20 12.87 -10.79
N VAL A 58 1.67 14.07 -11.01
CA VAL A 58 2.35 15.34 -10.69
C VAL A 58 2.25 15.66 -9.19
N ASN A 59 1.15 15.25 -8.55
CA ASN A 59 0.88 15.53 -7.14
C ASN A 59 0.86 14.23 -6.33
N ILE A 60 1.97 13.92 -5.68
CA ILE A 60 2.12 12.74 -4.83
C ILE A 60 1.61 13.05 -3.43
N ALA A 61 0.77 12.18 -2.87
CA ALA A 61 0.28 12.34 -1.51
C ALA A 61 1.42 12.26 -0.47
N LYS A 62 1.52 13.28 0.40
CA LYS A 62 2.53 13.36 1.46
C LYS A 62 2.59 12.10 2.34
N LYS A 63 1.43 11.50 2.65
CA LYS A 63 1.36 10.27 3.47
C LYS A 63 2.03 9.08 2.79
N SER A 64 1.84 8.92 1.49
CA SER A 64 2.50 7.86 0.71
C SER A 64 4.02 8.08 0.70
N VAL A 65 4.49 9.33 0.61
CA VAL A 65 5.92 9.64 0.77
C VAL A 65 6.45 9.24 2.15
N GLU A 66 5.74 9.60 3.22
CA GLU A 66 6.12 9.22 4.60
C GLU A 66 6.21 7.70 4.79
N VAL A 67 5.24 6.95 4.25
CA VAL A 67 5.25 5.48 4.30
C VAL A 67 6.40 4.91 3.48
N PHE A 68 6.65 5.44 2.28
CA PHE A 68 7.76 5.00 1.46
C PHE A 68 9.09 5.18 2.19
N GLU A 69 9.39 6.39 2.65
CA GLU A 69 10.66 6.69 3.31
C GLU A 69 10.86 5.88 4.59
N GLN A 70 9.77 5.60 5.31
CA GLN A 70 9.83 4.80 6.53
C GLN A 70 10.08 3.30 6.28
N TYR A 71 9.55 2.74 5.19
CA TYR A 71 9.49 1.27 4.99
C TYR A 71 10.15 0.76 3.69
N LYS A 72 10.81 1.62 2.91
CA LYS A 72 11.44 1.25 1.63
C LYS A 72 12.44 0.10 1.74
N ASP A 73 13.17 0.04 2.85
CA ASP A 73 14.18 -0.99 3.10
C ASP A 73 13.63 -2.18 3.91
N THR A 74 12.35 -2.17 4.28
CA THR A 74 11.71 -3.27 5.00
C THR A 74 11.62 -4.52 4.11
N PRO A 75 12.07 -5.70 4.59
CA PRO A 75 11.92 -6.97 3.90
C PRO A 75 10.46 -7.35 3.64
N GLU A 76 10.20 -8.11 2.58
CA GLU A 76 8.83 -8.50 2.19
C GLU A 76 8.02 -9.15 3.32
N PRO A 77 8.53 -10.13 4.09
CA PRO A 77 7.75 -10.77 5.16
C PRO A 77 7.36 -9.79 6.27
N GLU A 78 8.26 -8.88 6.65
CA GLU A 78 8.00 -7.85 7.65
C GLU A 78 6.99 -6.83 7.14
N LEU A 79 7.15 -6.38 5.89
CA LEU A 79 6.20 -5.45 5.27
C LEU A 79 4.82 -6.08 5.11
N ARG A 80 4.74 -7.37 4.77
CA ARG A 80 3.49 -8.13 4.70
C ARG A 80 2.78 -8.13 6.05
N ASN A 81 3.50 -8.38 7.15
CA ASN A 81 2.92 -8.40 8.49
C ASN A 81 2.46 -7.00 8.94
N LEU A 82 3.19 -5.95 8.56
CA LEU A 82 2.79 -4.56 8.82
C LEU A 82 1.56 -4.15 7.99
N ALA A 83 1.52 -4.55 6.73
CA ALA A 83 0.42 -4.24 5.82
C ALA A 83 -0.83 -5.05 6.16
N PHE A 84 -0.70 -6.34 6.47
CA PHE A 84 -1.80 -7.29 6.70
C PHE A 84 -1.60 -8.03 8.03
N PRO A 85 -1.73 -7.35 9.18
CA PRO A 85 -1.53 -7.97 10.49
C PRO A 85 -2.52 -9.11 10.75
N GLU A 86 -3.69 -9.10 10.11
CA GLU A 86 -4.66 -10.19 10.17
C GLU A 86 -4.22 -11.48 9.44
N LEU A 87 -3.15 -11.40 8.64
CA LEU A 87 -2.55 -12.52 7.92
C LEU A 87 -1.20 -12.96 8.51
N ALA A 88 -0.73 -12.28 9.55
CA ALA A 88 0.43 -12.71 10.32
C ALA A 88 0.02 -13.92 11.17
N ARG A 89 0.66 -15.06 10.92
CA ARG A 89 0.53 -16.29 11.72
C ARG A 89 1.89 -16.61 12.33
#